data_AF-A0A382VTD5-F1
#
_entry.id   AF-A0A382VTD5-F1
#
_cell.length_a   1.000
_cell.length_b   1.000
_cell.length_c   1.000
_cell.angle_alpha   90.00
_cell.angle_beta   90.00
_cell.angle_gamma   90.00
#
_symmetry.space_group_name_H-M   'P 1'
#
loop_
_entity.id
_entity.type
_entity.pdbx_description
1 polymer ?
#
loop_
_entity_poly.entity_id
_entity_poly.type
_entity_poly.pdbx_seq_one_letter_code
_entity_poly.pdbx_strand_id
1 'polypeptide(L)'
;HVMAGKIGGKPGEEIALTDQRIHTWAYTCMTDGRILVNHAHPERGRGYYLMTPKPHSKPVFEKIECDLAKRGYLDRLSLSVDQTKICFEFQKGFKRKVPGRTLYIADFDAKSRKITNAKPFANKEGKPVWFAYPRWTRDQSSIVYHAGRALHLYELESGKTRKVSTDDGADYRYPHGEATPK
;
A
#
# COMPACT_ATOMS: atom_id res chain seq x y z
N HIS A 1 -11.75 -1.77 -10.63
CA HIS A 1 -11.37 -2.75 -11.65
C HIS A 1 -9.87 -2.61 -11.89
N VAL A 2 -9.19 -3.69 -12.24
CA VAL A 2 -7.75 -3.71 -12.51
C VAL A 2 -7.54 -4.08 -13.97
N MET A 3 -6.67 -3.33 -14.63
CA MET A 3 -6.22 -3.56 -15.99
C MET A 3 -4.72 -3.84 -15.98
N ALA A 4 -4.20 -4.50 -17.02
CA ALA A 4 -2.78 -4.67 -17.25
C ALA A 4 -2.42 -4.21 -18.66
N GLY A 5 -1.31 -3.48 -18.78
CA GLY A 5 -0.71 -3.09 -20.05
C GLY A 5 0.67 -3.72 -20.22
N LYS A 6 1.16 -3.77 -21.45
CA LYS A 6 2.53 -4.18 -21.76
C LYS A 6 3.49 -2.99 -21.56
N ILE A 7 4.73 -3.25 -21.15
CA ILE A 7 5.80 -2.24 -21.17
C ILE A 7 5.98 -1.75 -22.61
N GLY A 8 5.89 -0.43 -22.81
CA GLY A 8 5.92 0.19 -24.13
C GLY A 8 4.65 0.02 -24.97
N GLY A 9 3.57 -0.50 -24.38
CA GLY A 9 2.26 -0.57 -25.03
C GLY A 9 1.65 0.80 -25.26
N LYS A 10 0.68 0.87 -26.18
CA LYS A 10 -0.06 2.10 -26.51
C LYS A 10 -1.32 2.22 -25.64
N PRO A 11 -1.82 3.44 -25.38
CA PRO A 11 -3.11 3.63 -24.73
C PRO A 11 -4.21 2.86 -25.46
N GLY A 12 -5.01 2.09 -24.72
CA GLY A 12 -6.10 1.26 -25.26
C GLY A 12 -5.72 -0.20 -25.50
N GLU A 13 -4.44 -0.58 -25.38
CA GLU A 13 -4.00 -1.98 -25.48
C GLU A 13 -4.11 -2.74 -24.14
N GLU A 14 -4.60 -2.09 -23.07
CA GLU A 14 -4.74 -2.71 -21.76
C GLU A 14 -5.83 -3.78 -21.73
N ILE A 15 -5.53 -4.90 -21.09
CA ILE A 15 -6.49 -5.99 -20.87
C ILE A 15 -7.08 -5.93 -19.47
N ALA A 16 -8.37 -6.22 -19.34
CA ALA A 16 -9.01 -6.31 -18.04
C ALA A 16 -8.56 -7.58 -17.30
N LEU A 17 -8.08 -7.40 -16.07
CA LEU A 17 -7.74 -8.50 -15.16
C LEU A 17 -8.92 -8.86 -14.23
N THR A 18 -9.85 -7.92 -14.03
CA THR A 18 -11.01 -8.10 -13.15
C THR A 18 -12.26 -7.50 -13.76
N ASP A 19 -13.44 -8.02 -13.40
CA ASP A 19 -14.73 -7.45 -13.77
C ASP A 19 -14.85 -5.99 -13.33
N GLN A 20 -15.36 -5.13 -14.23
CA GLN A 20 -15.55 -3.71 -13.96
C GLN A 20 -16.65 -3.41 -12.93
N ARG A 21 -17.60 -4.32 -12.77
CA ARG A 21 -18.73 -4.21 -11.84
C ARG A 21 -18.34 -4.47 -10.39
N ILE A 22 -17.18 -5.09 -10.16
CA ILE A 22 -16.72 -5.47 -8.82
C ILE A 22 -15.56 -4.56 -8.40
N HIS A 23 -15.68 -3.96 -7.22
CA HIS A 23 -14.60 -3.15 -6.67
C HIS A 23 -13.34 -4.01 -6.48
N THR A 24 -12.29 -3.62 -7.19
CA THR A 24 -10.94 -4.14 -7.01
C THR A 24 -9.96 -3.00 -7.20
N TRP A 25 -9.04 -2.86 -6.24
CA TRP A 25 -8.00 -1.85 -6.22
C TRP A 25 -6.64 -2.53 -6.01
N ALA A 26 -5.73 -2.38 -6.97
CA ALA A 26 -4.38 -2.92 -6.88
C ALA A 26 -3.43 -1.96 -6.18
N TYR A 27 -2.56 -2.49 -5.33
CA TYR A 27 -1.57 -1.70 -4.59
C TYR A 27 -0.15 -1.96 -5.07
N THR A 28 0.27 -3.23 -5.05
CA THR A 28 1.65 -3.62 -5.38
C THR A 28 1.67 -5.06 -5.92
N CYS A 29 2.69 -5.36 -6.73
CA CYS A 29 2.88 -6.67 -7.33
C CYS A 29 3.96 -7.45 -6.58
N MET A 30 3.75 -8.75 -6.50
CA MET A 30 4.71 -9.71 -5.97
C MET A 30 5.69 -10.15 -7.06
N THR A 31 6.85 -10.68 -6.66
CA THR A 31 7.86 -11.18 -7.62
C THR A 31 7.37 -12.44 -8.36
N ASP A 32 6.45 -13.18 -7.74
CA ASP A 32 5.79 -14.35 -8.34
C ASP A 32 4.59 -14.00 -9.24
N GLY A 33 4.35 -12.71 -9.51
CA GLY A 33 3.28 -12.24 -10.39
C GLY A 33 1.91 -12.08 -9.74
N ARG A 34 1.74 -12.43 -8.45
CA ARG A 34 0.51 -12.09 -7.71
C ARG A 34 0.42 -10.59 -7.45
N ILE A 35 -0.79 -10.09 -7.24
CA ILE A 35 -1.06 -8.67 -7.00
C ILE A 35 -1.77 -8.52 -5.66
N LEU A 36 -1.24 -7.68 -4.77
CA LEU A 36 -1.92 -7.31 -3.54
C LEU A 36 -3.05 -6.34 -3.85
N VAL A 37 -4.28 -6.73 -3.54
CA VAL A 37 -5.49 -5.96 -3.86
C VAL A 37 -6.39 -5.76 -2.65
N ASN A 38 -7.15 -4.66 -2.64
CA ASN A 38 -8.42 -4.58 -1.93
C ASN A 38 -9.54 -5.00 -2.88
N HIS A 39 -10.39 -5.93 -2.46
CA HIS A 39 -11.42 -6.50 -3.34
C HIS A 39 -12.73 -6.70 -2.57
N ALA A 40 -13.86 -6.38 -3.22
CA ALA A 40 -15.21 -6.65 -2.72
C ALA A 40 -15.70 -8.00 -3.26
N HIS A 41 -15.29 -9.09 -2.62
CA HIS A 41 -15.65 -10.43 -3.05
C HIS A 41 -17.18 -10.61 -2.98
N PRO A 42 -17.84 -11.15 -4.03
CA PRO A 42 -19.30 -11.30 -4.05
C PRO A 42 -19.88 -12.03 -2.84
N GLU A 43 -19.24 -13.13 -2.43
CA GLU A 43 -19.70 -13.96 -1.30
C GLU A 43 -19.06 -13.62 0.05
N ARG A 44 -17.80 -13.16 0.05
CA ARG A 44 -16.98 -13.01 1.27
C ARG A 44 -16.87 -11.55 1.72
N GLY A 45 -17.49 -10.63 0.97
CA GLY A 45 -17.40 -9.20 1.18
C GLY A 45 -16.01 -8.63 0.97
N ARG A 46 -15.81 -7.41 1.48
CA ARG A 46 -14.57 -6.66 1.34
C ARG A 46 -13.42 -7.33 2.10
N GLY A 47 -12.26 -7.42 1.47
CA GLY A 47 -11.03 -7.86 2.11
C GLY A 47 -9.77 -7.44 1.35
N TYR A 48 -8.64 -7.90 1.85
CA TYR A 48 -7.35 -7.81 1.17
C TYR A 48 -6.99 -9.19 0.67
N TYR A 49 -6.46 -9.27 -0.54
CA TYR A 49 -6.20 -10.55 -1.20
C TYR A 49 -4.88 -10.49 -1.95
N LEU A 50 -4.23 -11.64 -2.06
CA LEU A 50 -3.30 -11.90 -3.15
C LEU A 50 -4.12 -12.40 -4.34
N MET A 51 -4.10 -11.61 -5.40
CA MET A 51 -4.78 -11.90 -6.66
C MET A 51 -3.79 -12.52 -7.63
N THR A 52 -4.05 -13.75 -8.08
CA THR A 52 -3.37 -14.31 -9.24
C THR A 52 -4.13 -13.91 -10.50
N PRO A 53 -3.56 -13.04 -11.36
CA PRO A 53 -4.22 -12.67 -12.60
C PRO A 53 -4.31 -13.88 -13.53
N LYS A 54 -5.45 -14.03 -14.19
CA LYS A 54 -5.65 -15.02 -15.26
C LYS A 54 -6.23 -14.31 -16.47
N PRO A 55 -5.40 -13.79 -17.38
CA PRO A 55 -5.88 -13.18 -18.62
C PRO A 55 -6.92 -14.09 -19.30
N HIS A 56 -8.05 -13.52 -19.71
CA HIS A 56 -9.17 -14.24 -20.34
C HIS A 56 -9.91 -15.27 -19.46
N SER A 57 -9.66 -15.29 -18.15
CA SER A 57 -10.37 -16.14 -17.20
C SER A 57 -10.63 -15.41 -15.87
N LYS A 58 -11.29 -16.07 -14.93
CA LYS A 58 -11.53 -15.51 -13.61
C LYS A 58 -10.22 -15.51 -12.80
N PRO A 59 -9.77 -14.35 -12.27
CA PRO A 59 -8.62 -14.31 -11.38
C PRO A 59 -8.91 -15.09 -10.09
N VAL A 60 -7.85 -15.56 -9.43
CA VAL A 60 -7.95 -16.25 -8.14
C VAL A 60 -7.65 -15.26 -7.03
N PHE A 61 -8.52 -15.20 -6.02
CA PHE A 61 -8.36 -14.30 -4.87
C PHE A 61 -8.13 -15.10 -3.58
N GLU A 62 -6.92 -15.01 -3.05
CA GLU A 62 -6.52 -15.64 -1.81
C GLU A 62 -6.55 -14.61 -0.67
N LYS A 63 -7.44 -14.81 0.31
CA LYS A 63 -7.69 -13.82 1.36
C LYS A 63 -6.47 -13.70 2.27
N ILE A 64 -6.12 -12.47 2.61
CA ILE A 64 -5.10 -12.13 3.60
C ILE A 64 -5.76 -11.89 4.94
N GLU A 65 -5.23 -12.49 5.99
CA GLU A 65 -5.63 -12.25 7.36
C GLU A 65 -4.87 -11.06 7.94
N CYS A 66 -5.61 -10.11 8.51
CA CYS A 66 -5.07 -8.94 9.20
C CYS A 66 -6.07 -8.47 10.25
N ASP A 67 -5.69 -8.51 11.53
CA ASP A 67 -6.60 -8.09 12.61
C ASP A 67 -6.96 -6.61 12.54
N LEU A 68 -6.03 -5.77 12.09
CA LEU A 68 -6.27 -4.33 11.95
C LEU A 68 -7.36 -4.04 10.88
N ALA A 69 -7.42 -4.86 9.82
CA ALA A 69 -8.44 -4.76 8.77
C ALA A 69 -9.87 -5.05 9.28
N LYS A 70 -10.03 -5.72 10.42
CA LYS A 70 -11.34 -5.94 11.08
C LYS A 70 -11.88 -4.65 11.72
N ARG A 71 -11.01 -3.67 11.98
CA ARG A 71 -11.34 -2.44 12.72
C ARG A 71 -11.20 -1.17 11.88
N GLY A 72 -10.90 -1.30 10.59
CA GLY A 72 -10.68 -0.16 9.70
C GLY A 72 -10.22 -0.54 8.30
N TYR A 73 -9.73 0.46 7.57
CA TYR A 73 -9.22 0.32 6.22
C TYR A 73 -7.71 0.47 6.17
N LEU A 74 -7.04 -0.48 5.53
CA LEU A 74 -5.69 -0.34 5.02
C LEU A 74 -5.74 0.26 3.62
N ASP A 75 -4.88 1.22 3.33
CA ASP A 75 -4.81 1.89 2.03
C ASP A 75 -3.34 2.17 1.66
N ARG A 76 -3.08 2.36 0.36
CA ARG A 76 -1.74 2.61 -0.21
C ARG A 76 -0.67 1.66 0.34
N LEU A 77 -0.98 0.36 0.33
CA LEU A 77 -0.11 -0.69 0.84
C LEU A 77 1.14 -0.82 -0.05
N SER A 78 2.32 -1.00 0.54
CA SER A 78 3.57 -1.25 -0.17
C SER A 78 4.35 -2.37 0.52
N LEU A 79 4.79 -3.36 -0.25
CA LEU A 79 5.69 -4.42 0.22
C LEU A 79 7.14 -3.93 0.21
N SER A 80 7.94 -4.47 1.13
CA SER A 80 9.40 -4.37 1.09
C SER A 80 9.95 -5.08 -0.15
N VAL A 81 11.19 -4.79 -0.53
CA VAL A 81 11.84 -5.38 -1.71
C VAL A 81 11.95 -6.91 -1.58
N ASP A 82 12.26 -7.40 -0.39
CA ASP A 82 12.31 -8.84 -0.07
C ASP A 82 10.93 -9.47 0.19
N GLN A 83 9.86 -8.67 0.19
CA GLN A 83 8.47 -9.09 0.35
C GLN A 83 8.17 -9.77 1.71
N THR A 84 8.96 -9.45 2.75
CA THR A 84 8.76 -9.94 4.12
C THR A 84 8.07 -8.93 5.03
N LYS A 85 8.00 -7.66 4.61
CA LYS A 85 7.37 -6.57 5.36
C LYS A 85 6.42 -5.78 4.48
N ILE A 86 5.52 -5.07 5.14
CA ILE A 86 4.53 -4.22 4.50
C ILE A 86 4.38 -2.92 5.28
N CYS A 87 4.25 -1.81 4.56
CA CYS A 87 3.85 -0.53 5.13
C CYS A 87 2.56 -0.05 4.46
N PHE A 88 1.74 0.68 5.22
CA PHE A 88 0.41 1.09 4.75
C PHE A 88 -0.17 2.24 5.57
N GLU A 89 -1.17 2.91 5.00
CA GLU A 89 -2.05 3.78 5.75
C GLU A 89 -3.14 2.99 6.43
N PHE A 90 -3.48 3.39 7.65
CA PHE A 90 -4.62 2.87 8.38
C PHE A 90 -5.61 3.98 8.72
N GLN A 91 -6.86 3.75 8.38
CA GLN A 91 -8.00 4.54 8.82
C GLN A 91 -8.83 3.71 9.80
N LYS A 92 -8.98 4.19 11.04
CA LYS A 92 -9.86 3.58 12.03
C LYS A 92 -11.32 3.71 11.59
N GLY A 93 -12.06 2.61 11.67
CA GLY A 93 -13.45 2.55 11.24
C GLY A 93 -13.64 2.64 9.73
N PHE A 94 -14.89 2.47 9.28
CA PHE A 94 -15.20 2.31 7.86
C PHE A 94 -15.74 3.56 7.17
N LYS A 95 -15.93 4.67 7.89
CA LYS A 95 -16.29 5.95 7.28
C LYS A 95 -15.05 6.60 6.69
N ARG A 96 -14.98 6.68 5.35
CA ARG A 96 -13.84 7.22 4.61
C ARG A 96 -13.45 8.61 5.12
N LYS A 97 -12.20 8.74 5.56
CA LYS A 97 -11.55 9.97 6.00
C LYS A 97 -10.07 9.89 5.63
N VAL A 98 -9.57 10.91 4.92
CA VAL A 98 -8.15 10.95 4.49
C VAL A 98 -7.26 11.59 5.55
N PRO A 99 -7.59 12.77 6.13
CA PRO A 99 -6.84 13.30 7.26
C PRO A 99 -6.98 12.42 8.51
N GLY A 100 -5.94 12.36 9.35
CA GLY A 100 -5.98 11.60 10.59
C GLY A 100 -5.60 10.12 10.46
N ARG A 101 -5.19 9.67 9.28
CA ARG A 101 -4.69 8.32 9.08
C ARG A 101 -3.32 8.12 9.73
N THR A 102 -3.09 6.92 10.23
CA THR A 102 -1.83 6.49 10.86
C THR A 102 -1.06 5.63 9.87
N LEU A 103 0.26 5.81 9.78
CA LEU A 103 1.10 4.93 8.97
C LEU A 103 1.63 3.79 9.84
N TYR A 104 1.53 2.58 9.31
CA TYR A 104 1.97 1.35 9.96
C TYR A 104 3.04 0.66 9.15
N ILE A 105 3.91 -0.05 9.86
CA ILE A 105 4.79 -1.10 9.35
C ILE A 105 4.37 -2.42 10.01
N ALA A 106 4.42 -3.52 9.28
CA ALA A 106 4.01 -4.84 9.73
C ALA A 106 4.84 -5.93 9.05
N ASP A 107 4.82 -7.13 9.62
CA ASP A 107 5.34 -8.32 8.95
C ASP A 107 4.32 -8.84 7.94
N PHE A 108 4.81 -9.37 6.83
CA PHE A 108 4.01 -9.95 5.78
C PHE A 108 4.53 -11.35 5.42
N ASP A 109 3.64 -12.33 5.49
CA ASP A 109 3.92 -13.70 5.05
C ASP A 109 2.97 -14.06 3.91
N ALA A 110 3.52 -14.17 2.71
CA ALA A 110 2.75 -14.49 1.51
C ALA A 110 2.33 -15.97 1.42
N LYS A 111 3.02 -16.88 2.13
CA LYS A 111 2.69 -18.31 2.16
C LYS A 111 1.49 -18.56 3.06
N SER A 112 1.53 -18.01 4.28
CA SER A 112 0.39 -18.11 5.20
C SER A 112 -0.70 -17.05 4.94
N ARG A 113 -0.39 -16.04 4.10
CA ARG A 113 -1.26 -14.91 3.72
C ARG A 113 -1.67 -14.09 4.94
N LYS A 114 -0.68 -13.64 5.72
CA LYS A 114 -0.90 -12.91 6.97
C LYS A 114 -0.16 -11.59 7.00
N ILE A 115 -0.81 -10.58 7.58
CA ILE A 115 -0.19 -9.33 8.03
C ILE A 115 -0.28 -9.32 9.55
N THR A 116 0.88 -9.36 10.20
CA THR A 116 1.01 -9.46 11.66
C THR A 116 1.94 -8.38 12.21
N ASN A 117 2.01 -8.24 13.54
CA ASN A 117 2.95 -7.34 14.21
C ASN A 117 2.90 -5.87 13.73
N ALA A 118 1.70 -5.39 13.38
CA ALA A 118 1.51 -4.03 12.91
C ALA A 118 1.85 -2.98 13.99
N LYS A 119 2.84 -2.13 13.71
CA LYS A 119 3.30 -1.05 14.59
C LYS A 119 3.12 0.30 13.90
N PRO A 120 2.50 1.29 14.57
CA PRO A 120 2.40 2.63 14.01
C PRO A 120 3.79 3.29 14.06
N PHE A 121 4.22 3.90 12.95
CA PHE A 121 5.48 4.67 12.91
C PHE A 121 5.27 6.16 12.66
N ALA A 122 4.11 6.56 12.12
CA ALA A 122 3.76 7.97 11.95
C ALA A 122 2.28 8.23 12.28
N ASN A 123 2.01 9.38 12.88
CA ASN A 123 0.68 9.86 13.25
C ASN A 123 -0.14 8.90 14.14
N LYS A 124 0.50 8.33 15.17
CA LYS A 124 -0.19 7.47 16.17
C LYS A 124 -1.33 8.20 16.88
N GLU A 125 -1.20 9.51 17.06
CA GLU A 125 -2.20 10.38 17.71
C GLU A 125 -3.40 10.71 16.79
N GLY A 126 -3.32 10.40 15.49
CA GLY A 126 -4.42 10.66 14.55
C GLY A 126 -4.68 12.14 14.30
N LYS A 127 -3.64 12.99 14.33
CA LYS A 127 -3.74 14.42 14.01
C LYS A 127 -4.34 14.58 12.61
N PRO A 128 -5.21 15.58 12.38
CA PRO A 128 -5.95 15.77 11.13
C PRO A 128 -5.07 16.33 9.99
N VAL A 129 -3.86 15.81 9.85
CA VAL A 129 -2.94 16.06 8.74
C VAL A 129 -3.00 14.87 7.79
N TRP A 130 -2.77 15.13 6.51
CA TRP A 130 -2.70 14.07 5.51
C TRP A 130 -1.33 13.39 5.57
N PHE A 131 -1.32 12.15 6.06
CA PHE A 131 -0.18 11.24 6.02
C PHE A 131 -0.43 10.17 4.95
N ALA A 132 0.51 9.96 4.04
CA ALA A 132 0.26 9.04 2.95
C ALA A 132 1.43 8.47 2.18
N TYR A 133 1.09 7.45 1.38
CA TYR A 133 1.96 6.83 0.39
C TYR A 133 3.30 6.39 1.00
N PRO A 134 3.29 5.55 2.05
CA PRO A 134 4.54 4.99 2.57
C PRO A 134 5.15 4.06 1.52
N ARG A 135 6.40 4.30 1.14
CA ARG A 135 7.15 3.51 0.15
C ARG A 135 8.53 3.15 0.69
N TRP A 136 8.97 1.95 0.38
CA TRP A 136 10.28 1.46 0.77
C TRP A 136 11.39 2.08 -0.08
N THR A 137 12.51 2.40 0.55
CA THR A 137 13.77 2.62 -0.16
C THR A 137 14.27 1.31 -0.76
N ARG A 138 15.08 1.37 -1.82
CA ARG A 138 15.59 0.16 -2.51
C ARG A 138 16.46 -0.72 -1.62
N ASP A 139 17.20 -0.11 -0.70
CA ASP A 139 18.03 -0.80 0.31
C ASP A 139 17.21 -1.27 1.52
N GLN A 140 15.91 -0.98 1.57
CA GLN A 140 14.98 -1.33 2.64
C GLN A 140 15.31 -0.75 4.03
N SER A 141 16.27 0.17 4.12
CA SER A 141 16.68 0.80 5.38
C SER A 141 15.64 1.80 5.91
N SER A 142 14.80 2.33 5.01
CA SER A 142 13.87 3.41 5.32
C SER A 142 12.54 3.32 4.58
N ILE A 143 11.57 4.10 5.06
CA ILE A 143 10.27 4.33 4.42
C ILE A 143 10.12 5.82 4.15
N VAL A 144 9.97 6.21 2.89
CA VAL A 144 9.58 7.57 2.50
C VAL A 144 8.07 7.70 2.52
N TYR A 145 7.56 8.83 3.00
CA TYR A 145 6.13 9.11 3.00
C TYR A 145 5.85 10.62 2.90
N HIS A 146 4.64 10.94 2.46
CA HIS A 146 4.13 12.30 2.44
C HIS A 146 3.42 12.62 3.77
N ALA A 147 3.71 13.78 4.34
CA ALA A 147 2.94 14.33 5.46
C ALA A 147 2.79 15.84 5.32
N GLY A 148 1.54 16.32 5.27
CA GLY A 148 1.26 17.76 5.33
C GLY A 148 2.01 18.60 4.30
N ARG A 149 2.04 18.15 3.04
CA ARG A 149 2.78 18.75 1.91
C ARG A 149 4.29 18.58 1.94
N ALA A 150 4.87 17.86 2.90
CA ALA A 150 6.30 17.58 2.96
C ALA A 150 6.61 16.09 2.71
N LEU A 151 7.85 15.81 2.34
CA LEU A 151 8.39 14.45 2.33
C LEU A 151 9.17 14.18 3.60
N HIS A 152 8.96 12.99 4.14
CA HIS A 152 9.65 12.49 5.31
C HIS A 152 10.27 11.12 5.03
N LEU A 153 11.39 10.85 5.67
CA LEU A 153 12.07 9.56 5.66
C LEU A 153 12.10 9.01 7.09
N TYR A 154 11.49 7.83 7.27
CA TYR A 154 11.53 7.07 8.51
C TYR A 154 12.58 5.97 8.41
N GLU A 155 13.58 6.00 9.29
CA GLU A 155 14.67 5.01 9.34
C GLU A 155 14.28 3.85 10.27
N LEU A 156 14.38 2.61 9.78
CA LEU A 156 13.90 1.44 10.50
C LEU A 156 14.76 1.11 11.73
N GLU A 157 16.08 1.26 11.63
CA GLU A 157 17.00 0.91 12.70
C GLU A 157 16.86 1.85 13.90
N SER A 158 16.89 3.16 13.65
CA SER A 158 16.82 4.16 14.72
C SER A 158 15.40 4.49 15.14
N GLY A 159 14.39 4.18 14.31
CA GLY A 159 13.01 4.59 14.51
C GLY A 159 12.79 6.11 14.38
N LYS A 160 13.76 6.86 13.82
CA LYS A 160 13.67 8.30 13.68
C LYS A 160 13.06 8.70 12.34
N THR A 161 12.43 9.86 12.33
CA THR A 161 11.91 10.50 11.11
C THR A 161 12.62 11.82 10.88
N ARG A 162 13.03 12.10 9.63
CA ARG A 162 13.47 13.43 9.19
C ARG A 162 12.67 13.92 8.00
N LYS A 163 12.48 15.24 7.91
CA LYS A 163 11.95 15.88 6.70
C LYS A 163 13.05 15.91 5.63
N VAL A 164 12.70 15.61 4.39
CA VAL A 164 13.65 15.54 3.26
C VAL A 164 13.29 16.45 2.09
N SER A 165 12.06 16.98 2.06
CA SER A 165 11.68 18.03 1.11
C SER A 165 12.31 19.37 1.49
N THR A 166 12.83 20.10 0.49
CA THR A 166 13.59 21.35 0.68
C THR A 166 12.81 22.62 0.35
N ASP A 167 11.81 22.55 -0.54
CA ASP A 167 10.92 23.67 -0.87
C ASP A 167 9.57 23.52 -0.14
N ASP A 168 9.23 24.47 0.72
CA ASP A 168 7.99 24.50 1.51
C ASP A 168 6.75 24.96 0.72
N GLY A 169 6.95 25.57 -0.45
CA GLY A 169 5.87 25.98 -1.35
C GLY A 169 5.33 24.84 -2.21
N ALA A 170 6.10 23.77 -2.39
CA ALA A 170 5.73 22.66 -3.27
C ALA A 170 4.68 21.72 -2.63
N ASP A 171 4.25 20.73 -3.41
CA ASP A 171 3.33 19.69 -2.99
C ASP A 171 3.87 18.32 -3.43
N TYR A 172 4.51 17.63 -2.49
CA TYR A 172 5.22 16.37 -2.76
C TYR A 172 4.33 15.14 -2.61
N ARG A 173 3.08 15.20 -3.06
CA ARG A 173 2.21 14.02 -3.09
C ARG A 173 2.80 12.91 -3.97
N TYR A 174 2.47 11.66 -3.64
CA TYR A 174 2.85 10.45 -4.39
C TYR A 174 4.37 10.15 -4.44
N PRO A 175 5.08 10.10 -3.28
CA PRO A 175 6.50 9.76 -3.27
C PRO A 175 6.79 8.36 -3.82
N HIS A 176 8.03 8.21 -4.30
CA HIS A 176 8.65 6.95 -4.68
C HIS A 176 10.02 6.84 -3.99
N GLY A 177 10.41 5.61 -3.64
CA GLY A 177 11.65 5.37 -2.88
C GLY A 177 12.93 5.30 -3.71
N GLU A 178 12.86 5.37 -5.05
CA GLU A 178 13.97 5.00 -5.94
C GLU A 178 15.20 5.92 -5.86
N ALA A 179 15.00 7.20 -5.60
CA ALA A 179 16.06 8.22 -5.51
C ALA A 179 15.98 8.99 -4.19
N THR A 180 15.67 8.29 -3.10
CA THR A 180 15.58 8.91 -1.77
C THR A 180 16.97 9.36 -1.28
N PRO A 181 17.08 10.57 -0.70
CA PRO A 181 18.36 11.07 -0.19
C PRO A 181 18.80 10.26 1.03
N LYS A 182 20.09 9.96 1.12
CA LYS A 182 20.69 9.26 2.26
C LYS A 182 20.97 10.23 3.40
#